data_AF-A0A7X4H585-F1
#
_entry.id   AF-A0A7X4H585-F1
#
_cell.length_a   1.000
_cell.length_b   1.000
_cell.length_c   1.000
_cell.angle_alpha   90.00
_cell.angle_beta   90.00
_cell.angle_gamma   90.00
#
_symmetry.space_group_name_H-M   'P 1'
#
loop_
_entity.id
_entity.type
_entity.pdbx_description
1 polymer ?
#
loop_
_entity_poly.entity_id
_entity_poly.type
_entity_poly.pdbx_seq_one_letter_code
_entity_poly.pdbx_strand_id
1 'polypeptide(L)' 'MASEKVVKVGLAAAMIAVVLGVAGYVLVFWHNYQGCQQLEAQAAKNGKPMSCAEIKTAAKEQGR' A
#
# COMPACT_ATOMS: atom_id res chain seq x y z
N MET A 1 9.70 -10.13 39.01
CA MET A 1 9.57 -8.76 38.47
C MET A 1 10.14 -8.57 37.05
N ALA A 2 11.30 -9.12 36.68
CA ALA A 2 11.89 -8.90 35.34
C ALA A 2 11.10 -9.54 34.19
N SER A 3 10.58 -10.76 34.38
CA SER A 3 9.83 -11.49 33.35
C SER A 3 8.52 -10.79 32.96
N GLU A 4 7.81 -10.21 33.92
CA GLU A 4 6.53 -9.52 33.67
C GLU A 4 6.71 -8.21 32.87
N LYS A 5 7.81 -7.47 33.11
CA LYS A 5 8.15 -6.27 32.33
C LYS A 5 8.52 -6.62 30.88
N VAL A 6 9.29 -7.68 30.67
CA VAL A 6 9.69 -8.11 29.32
C VAL A 6 8.47 -8.58 28.53
N VAL A 7 7.56 -9.33 29.15
CA VAL A 7 6.31 -9.78 28.50
C VAL A 7 5.42 -8.59 28.14
N LYS A 8 5.22 -7.62 29.05
CA LYS A 8 4.42 -6.42 28.75
C LYS A 8 5.01 -5.57 27.63
N VAL A 9 6.33 -5.35 27.63
CA VAL A 9 7.01 -4.57 26.58
C VAL A 9 7.00 -5.31 25.25
N GLY A 10 7.21 -6.64 25.25
CA GLY A 10 7.12 -7.47 24.05
C GLY A 10 5.73 -7.46 23.44
N LEU A 11 4.68 -7.55 24.25
CA LEU A 11 3.29 -7.50 23.80
C LEU A 11 2.93 -6.12 23.21
N ALA A 12 3.37 -5.04 23.86
CA ALA A 12 3.17 -3.68 23.36
C ALA A 12 3.88 -3.45 22.03
N ALA A 13 5.13 -3.91 21.89
CA ALA A 13 5.88 -3.84 20.64
C ALA A 13 5.20 -4.64 19.51
N ALA A 14 4.68 -5.83 19.82
CA ALA A 14 3.95 -6.66 18.86
C ALA A 14 2.68 -5.94 18.36
N MET A 15 1.91 -5.31 19.25
CA MET A 15 0.74 -4.53 18.84
C MET A 15 1.11 -3.35 17.94
N ILE A 16 2.16 -2.61 18.28
CA ILE A 16 2.64 -1.49 17.47
C ILE A 16 3.09 -1.97 16.08
N ALA A 17 3.82 -3.09 16.01
CA ALA A 17 4.28 -3.65 14.74
C ALA A 17 3.10 -4.03 13.81
N VAL A 18 2.02 -4.60 14.36
CA VAL A 18 0.82 -4.92 13.59
C VAL A 18 0.16 -3.65 13.05
N VAL A 19 -0.02 -2.63 13.88
CA VAL A 19 -0.63 -1.35 13.48
C VAL A 19 0.19 -0.67 12.38
N LEU A 20 1.51 -0.60 12.56
CA LEU A 20 2.42 -0.02 11.56
C LEU A 20 2.43 -0.84 10.26
N GLY A 21 2.35 -2.16 10.33
CA GLY A 21 2.24 -3.03 9.16
C GLY A 21 0.99 -2.75 8.34
N VAL A 22 -0.18 -2.64 9.01
CA VAL A 22 -1.45 -2.32 8.33
C VAL A 22 -1.40 -0.90 7.75
N ALA A 23 -0.93 0.09 8.51
CA ALA A 23 -0.79 1.46 8.04
C ALA A 23 0.15 1.57 6.82
N GLY A 24 1.29 0.87 6.86
CA GLY A 24 2.22 0.79 5.74
C GLY A 24 1.61 0.16 4.50
N TYR A 25 0.87 -0.95 4.66
CA TYR A 25 0.16 -1.60 3.55
C TYR A 25 -0.86 -0.65 2.91
N VAL A 26 -1.67 0.03 3.72
CA VAL A 26 -2.66 1.01 3.24
C VAL A 26 -1.99 2.17 2.53
N LEU A 27 -0.90 2.72 3.06
CA LEU A 27 -0.15 3.82 2.41
C LEU A 27 0.45 3.40 1.06
N VAL A 28 1.07 2.22 0.99
CA VAL A 28 1.60 1.68 -0.28
C VAL A 28 0.49 1.48 -1.30
N PHE A 29 -0.67 0.97 -0.85
CA PHE A 29 -1.82 0.77 -1.72
C PHE A 29 -2.38 2.13 -2.18
N TRP A 30 -2.48 3.11 -1.29
CA TRP A 30 -2.99 4.44 -1.61
C TRP A 30 -2.08 5.20 -2.56
N HIS A 31 -0.76 5.11 -2.40
CA HIS A 31 0.21 5.66 -3.34
C HIS A 31 0.10 5.02 -4.73
N ASN A 32 -0.10 3.69 -4.80
CA ASN A 32 -0.37 3.00 -6.06
C ASN A 32 -1.69 3.45 -6.71
N TYR A 33 -2.73 3.73 -5.92
CA TYR A 33 -4.00 4.25 -6.43
C TYR A 33 -3.89 5.70 -6.94
N GLN A 34 -3.20 6.58 -6.22
CA GLN A 34 -2.96 7.95 -6.66
C GLN A 34 -2.12 8.02 -7.95
N GLY A 35 -1.08 7.19 -8.05
CA GLY A 35 -0.30 7.08 -9.29
C GLY A 35 -1.17 6.63 -10.46
N CYS A 36 -2.08 5.70 -10.22
CA CYS A 36 -3.00 5.21 -11.23
C CYS A 36 -3.99 6.29 -11.70
N GLN A 37 -4.55 7.12 -10.81
CA GLN A 37 -5.40 8.26 -11.22
C GLN A 37 -4.64 9.31 -12.05
N GLN A 38 -3.37 9.57 -11.73
CA GLN A 38 -2.54 10.42 -12.57
C GLN A 38 -2.35 9.84 -13.97
N LEU A 39 -2.10 8.53 -14.06
CA LEU A 39 -1.97 7.84 -15.34
C LEU A 39 -3.29 7.80 -16.11
N GLU A 40 -4.43 7.65 -15.44
CA GLU A 40 -5.77 7.77 -16.02
C GLU A 40 -6.01 9.17 -16.59
N ALA A 41 -5.70 10.21 -15.83
CA ALA A 41 -5.83 11.60 -16.27
C ALA A 41 -4.89 11.93 -17.44
N GLN A 42 -3.70 11.33 -17.48
CA GLN A 42 -2.73 11.51 -18.56
C GLN A 42 -3.10 10.69 -19.81
N ALA A 43 -3.64 9.50 -19.65
CA ALA A 43 -4.14 8.65 -20.73
C ALA A 43 -5.41 9.24 -21.37
N ALA A 44 -6.30 9.83 -20.57
CA ALA A 44 -7.43 10.61 -21.05
C ALA A 44 -6.98 11.83 -21.89
N LYS A 45 -5.92 12.52 -21.46
CA LYS A 45 -5.31 13.64 -22.22
C LYS A 45 -4.65 13.20 -23.52
N ASN A 46 -4.09 12.00 -23.57
CA ASN A 46 -3.46 11.41 -24.76
C ASN A 46 -4.46 10.70 -25.70
N GLY A 47 -5.77 10.86 -25.48
CA GLY A 47 -6.82 10.33 -26.35
C GLY A 47 -7.07 8.82 -26.22
N LYS A 48 -6.52 8.17 -25.18
CA LYS A 48 -6.70 6.74 -24.93
C LYS A 48 -7.12 6.52 -23.48
N PRO A 49 -8.40 6.78 -23.14
CA PRO A 49 -8.90 6.55 -21.79
C PRO A 49 -8.82 5.05 -21.46
N MET A 50 -7.89 4.69 -20.58
CA MET A 50 -7.83 3.35 -19.98
C MET A 50 -8.31 3.45 -18.55
N SER A 51 -9.09 2.46 -18.12
CA SER A 51 -9.49 2.35 -16.72
C SER A 51 -8.28 2.04 -15.85
N CYS A 52 -8.25 2.59 -14.64
CA CYS A 52 -7.21 2.27 -13.66
C CYS A 52 -7.03 0.75 -13.42
N ALA A 53 -8.08 -0.04 -13.62
CA ALA A 53 -8.00 -1.50 -13.56
C ALA A 53 -7.13 -2.09 -14.67
N GLU A 54 -7.21 -1.55 -15.89
CA GLU A 54 -6.40 -1.99 -17.04
C GLU A 54 -4.93 -1.57 -16.87
N ILE A 55 -4.68 -0.35 -16.41
CA ILE A 55 -3.32 0.16 -16.14
C ILE A 55 -2.63 -0.69 -15.05
N LYS A 56 -3.37 -1.02 -13.98
CA LYS A 56 -2.87 -1.86 -12.90
C LYS A 56 -2.64 -3.32 -13.33
N THR A 57 -3.44 -3.82 -14.27
CA THR A 57 -3.25 -5.17 -14.84
C THR A 57 -2.01 -5.22 -15.73
N ALA A 58 -1.83 -4.24 -16.61
CA ALA A 58 -0.65 -4.12 -17.47
C ALA A 58 0.64 -3.91 -16.67
N ALA A 59 0.62 -3.10 -15.60
CA ALA A 59 1.76 -2.91 -14.71
C ALA A 59 2.10 -4.17 -13.90
N LYS A 60 1.08 -4.95 -13.51
CA LYS A 60 1.26 -6.24 -12.84
C LYS A 60 1.85 -7.30 -13.78
N GLU A 61 1.53 -7.25 -15.08
CA GLU A 61 2.14 -8.10 -16.11
C GLU A 61 3.58 -7.67 -16.44
N GLN A 62 3.90 -6.37 -16.40
CA GLN A 62 5.28 -5.89 -16.54
C GLN A 62 6.17 -6.14 -15.32
N GLY A 63 5.59 -6.25 -14.13
CA GLY A 63 6.30 -6.53 -12.88
C GLY A 63 6.50 -8.03 -12.58
N ARG A 64 6.11 -8.92 -13.50
CA ARG A 64 6.25 -10.38 -13.38
C ARG A 64 7.37 -10.89 -14.29
#